data_AF-A0A6A1ULH3-F1
#
_entry.id   AF-A0A6A1ULH3-F1
#
_cell.length_a   1.000
_cell.length_b   1.000
_cell.length_c   1.000
_cell.angle_alpha   90.00
_cell.angle_beta   90.00
_cell.angle_gamma   90.00
#
_symmetry.space_group_name_H-M   'P 1'
#
loop_
_entity.id
_entity.type
_entity.pdbx_description
1 polymer ?
#
loop_
_entity_poly.entity_id
_entity_poly.type
_entity_poly.pdbx_seq_one_letter_code
_entity_poly.pdbx_strand_id
1 'polypeptide(L)'
;MEHFHYEDENTRYLCIGPVNKVLNMLCCWAEDPNSEKFKLHLPRIFDYLWIAEDGMKMQGYNGSQLWDTAFAVQAIISTNIDEEVLEDCPGDLNFWYRHISKGAWPFSTADHGWPISDCTADGLKVK
;
A
#
# COMPACT_ATOMS: atom_id res chain seq x y z
N MET A 1 -3.96 35.92 3.49
CA MET A 1 -4.19 35.02 2.35
C MET A 1 -2.97 34.15 2.02
N GLU A 2 -1.74 34.63 2.24
CA GLU A 2 -0.50 33.93 1.83
C GLU A 2 -0.39 32.48 2.32
N HIS A 3 -0.71 32.20 3.59
CA HIS A 3 -0.56 30.85 4.15
C HIS A 3 -1.43 29.78 3.48
N PHE A 4 -2.69 30.10 3.12
CA PHE A 4 -3.52 29.09 2.46
C PHE A 4 -3.19 28.97 0.96
N HIS A 5 -2.76 30.05 0.30
CA HIS A 5 -2.25 29.97 -1.08
C HIS A 5 -0.99 29.08 -1.14
N TYR A 6 -0.11 29.19 -0.15
CA TYR A 6 1.04 28.31 -0.01
C TYR A 6 0.65 26.85 0.19
N GLU A 7 -0.31 26.57 1.08
CA GLU A 7 -0.85 25.20 1.28
C GLU A 7 -1.46 24.64 -0.02
N ASP A 8 -2.24 25.45 -0.73
CA ASP A 8 -2.88 25.07 -1.99
C ASP A 8 -1.84 24.70 -3.05
N GLU A 9 -0.82 25.54 -3.25
CA GLU A 9 0.24 25.26 -4.22
C GLU A 9 1.09 24.04 -3.82
N ASN A 10 1.45 23.92 -2.54
CA ASN A 10 2.28 22.82 -2.03
C ASN A 10 1.58 21.45 -2.13
N THR A 11 0.26 21.43 -1.94
CA THR A 11 -0.54 20.19 -1.98
C THR A 11 -1.22 19.95 -3.32
N ARG A 12 -0.99 20.80 -4.33
CA ARG A 12 -1.69 20.76 -5.62
C ARG A 12 -3.22 20.82 -5.44
N TYR A 13 -3.65 21.74 -4.56
CA TYR A 13 -5.04 22.08 -4.24
C TYR A 13 -5.83 20.96 -3.55
N LEU A 14 -5.10 20.01 -2.96
CA LEU A 14 -5.65 18.83 -2.30
C LEU A 14 -5.80 19.05 -0.79
N CYS A 15 -4.93 19.88 -0.22
CA CYS A 15 -4.87 20.23 1.20
C CYS A 15 -4.62 19.02 2.12
N ILE A 16 -4.40 19.27 3.42
CA ILE A 16 -4.24 18.20 4.42
C ILE A 16 -5.50 17.34 4.61
N GLY A 17 -6.70 17.89 4.43
CA GLY A 17 -7.94 17.15 4.60
C GLY A 17 -9.17 17.84 4.01
N PRO A 18 -10.35 17.19 4.07
CA PRO A 18 -11.56 17.62 3.37
C PRO A 18 -12.06 18.98 3.86
N VAL A 19 -11.95 19.25 5.16
CA VAL A 19 -12.44 20.49 5.78
C VAL A 19 -11.64 21.69 5.29
N ASN A 20 -10.30 21.65 5.42
CA ASN A 20 -9.50 22.78 4.97
C ASN A 20 -9.46 22.88 3.44
N LYS A 21 -9.55 21.75 2.70
CA LYS A 21 -9.71 21.75 1.25
C LYS A 21 -10.91 22.59 0.80
N VAL A 22 -12.07 22.38 1.41
CA VAL A 22 -13.30 23.10 1.03
C VAL A 22 -13.24 24.56 1.45
N LEU A 23 -12.68 24.87 2.63
CA LEU A 23 -12.53 26.25 3.09
C LEU A 23 -11.55 27.04 2.22
N ASN A 24 -10.39 26.47 1.87
CA ASN A 24 -9.42 27.10 0.97
C ASN A 24 -10.02 27.35 -0.42
N MET A 25 -10.70 26.34 -0.98
CA MET A 25 -11.41 26.49 -2.25
C MET A 25 -12.43 27.63 -2.20
N LEU A 26 -13.20 27.73 -1.12
CA LEU A 26 -14.17 28.81 -0.92
C LEU A 26 -13.49 30.18 -0.80
N CYS A 27 -12.33 30.25 -0.13
CA CYS A 27 -11.53 31.47 -0.08
C CYS A 27 -11.06 31.90 -1.48
N CYS A 28 -10.54 30.98 -2.31
CA CYS A 28 -10.16 31.28 -3.69
C CYS A 28 -11.36 31.75 -4.53
N TRP A 29 -12.53 31.16 -4.33
CA TRP A 29 -13.77 31.59 -5.00
C TRP A 29 -14.22 32.98 -4.54
N ALA A 30 -14.13 33.27 -3.23
CA ALA A 30 -14.50 34.56 -2.68
C ALA A 30 -13.54 35.69 -3.12
N GLU A 31 -12.27 35.37 -3.39
CA GLU A 31 -11.31 36.31 -3.99
C GLU A 31 -11.64 36.60 -5.46
N ASP A 32 -11.77 35.55 -6.29
CA ASP A 32 -12.17 35.65 -7.69
C ASP A 32 -12.75 34.30 -8.17
N PRO A 33 -14.07 34.24 -8.46
CA PRO A 33 -14.73 33.04 -8.96
C PRO A 33 -14.20 32.51 -10.29
N ASN A 34 -13.49 33.33 -11.08
CA ASN A 34 -12.91 32.95 -12.36
C ASN A 34 -11.40 32.64 -12.27
N SER A 35 -10.82 32.73 -11.08
CA SER A 35 -9.40 32.53 -10.86
C SER A 35 -8.93 31.13 -11.24
N GLU A 36 -7.69 31.05 -11.71
CA GLU A 36 -7.06 29.76 -12.00
C GLU A 36 -6.95 28.89 -10.74
N LYS A 37 -6.67 29.51 -9.58
CA LYS A 37 -6.60 28.83 -8.29
C LYS A 37 -7.91 28.13 -7.93
N PHE A 38 -9.05 28.81 -8.11
CA PHE A 38 -10.35 28.19 -7.89
C PHE A 38 -10.59 27.03 -8.88
N LYS A 39 -10.26 27.22 -10.16
CA LYS A 39 -10.40 26.17 -11.18
C LYS A 39 -9.55 24.93 -10.87
N LEU A 40 -8.35 25.11 -10.30
CA LEU A 40 -7.47 24.00 -9.89
C LEU A 40 -8.02 23.23 -8.68
N HIS A 41 -8.83 23.86 -7.83
CA HIS A 41 -9.52 23.19 -6.72
C HIS A 41 -10.69 22.30 -7.14
N LEU A 42 -11.38 22.65 -8.24
CA LEU A 42 -12.58 21.93 -8.71
C LEU A 42 -12.35 20.44 -8.99
N PRO A 43 -11.34 20.02 -9.78
CA PRO A 43 -11.11 18.61 -10.01
C PRO A 43 -10.72 17.86 -8.72
N ARG A 44 -10.16 18.57 -7.73
CA ARG A 44 -9.75 18.01 -6.44
C ARG A 44 -10.89 17.69 -5.48
N ILE A 45 -12.13 18.05 -5.82
CA ILE A 45 -13.30 17.64 -5.04
C ILE A 45 -13.48 16.12 -5.12
N PHE A 46 -13.25 15.54 -6.31
CA PHE A 46 -13.46 14.12 -6.56
C PHE A 46 -12.46 13.22 -5.82
N ASP A 47 -11.26 13.73 -5.50
CA ASP A 47 -10.27 13.03 -4.67
C ASP A 47 -10.81 12.67 -3.28
N TYR A 48 -11.83 13.38 -2.79
CA TYR A 48 -12.46 13.12 -1.49
C TYR A 48 -13.81 12.41 -1.58
N LEU A 49 -14.35 12.14 -2.77
CA LEU A 49 -15.68 11.52 -2.91
C LEU A 49 -15.55 10.01 -3.14
N TRP A 50 -16.27 9.23 -2.33
CA TRP A 50 -16.30 7.78 -2.41
C TRP A 50 -17.73 7.25 -2.45
N ILE A 51 -17.98 6.23 -3.27
CA ILE A 51 -19.27 5.54 -3.33
C ILE A 51 -19.23 4.32 -2.42
N ALA A 52 -19.94 4.38 -1.30
CA ALA A 52 -20.14 3.25 -0.39
C ALA A 52 -21.50 2.57 -0.66
N GLU A 53 -21.74 1.47 0.05
CA GLU A 53 -23.00 0.69 -0.02
C GLU A 53 -24.25 1.51 0.31
N ASP A 54 -24.11 2.56 1.13
CA ASP A 54 -25.16 3.47 1.55
C ASP A 54 -25.11 4.83 0.84
N GLY A 55 -24.32 4.93 -0.25
CA GLY A 55 -24.27 6.10 -1.13
C GLY A 55 -22.93 6.84 -1.11
N MET A 56 -22.91 8.02 -1.72
CA MET A 56 -21.71 8.84 -1.86
C MET A 56 -21.38 9.57 -0.55
N LYS A 57 -20.12 9.50 -0.13
CA LYS A 57 -19.58 10.11 1.08
C LYS A 57 -18.34 10.93 0.77
N MET A 58 -18.04 11.88 1.66
CA MET A 58 -16.76 12.58 1.68
C MET A 58 -15.80 11.88 2.66
N GLN A 59 -14.63 11.51 2.17
CA GLN A 59 -13.58 10.80 2.91
C GLN A 59 -12.88 11.75 3.90
N GLY A 60 -12.35 11.20 5.01
CA GLY A 60 -11.61 11.97 6.03
C GLY A 60 -10.23 12.48 5.58
N TYR A 61 -9.68 11.86 4.55
CA TYR A 61 -8.49 12.25 3.76
C TYR A 61 -8.80 11.95 2.28
N ASN A 62 -7.89 12.20 1.34
CA ASN A 62 -8.08 11.74 -0.06
C ASN A 62 -7.97 10.20 -0.23
N GLY A 63 -7.88 9.48 0.89
CA GLY A 63 -7.85 8.03 0.99
C GLY A 63 -6.84 7.57 2.04
N SER A 64 -6.78 6.26 2.23
CA SER A 64 -5.86 5.54 3.12
C SER A 64 -4.93 4.60 2.34
N GLN A 65 -4.73 4.83 1.04
CA GLN A 65 -4.10 3.91 0.10
C GLN A 65 -2.73 3.40 0.59
N LEU A 66 -1.84 4.32 0.99
CA LEU A 66 -0.51 3.97 1.48
C LEU A 66 -0.58 3.23 2.82
N TRP A 67 -1.41 3.72 3.74
CA TRP A 67 -1.56 3.17 5.08
C TRP A 67 -2.07 1.73 5.05
N ASP A 68 -3.14 1.48 4.30
CA ASP A 68 -3.74 0.16 4.17
C ASP A 68 -2.83 -0.80 3.42
N THR A 69 -2.14 -0.33 2.36
CA THR A 69 -1.19 -1.17 1.61
C THR A 69 -0.01 -1.57 2.50
N ALA A 70 0.56 -0.63 3.26
CA ALA A 70 1.68 -0.91 4.14
C ALA A 70 1.31 -1.92 5.23
N PHE A 71 0.11 -1.83 5.81
CA PHE A 71 -0.35 -2.81 6.80
C PHE A 71 -0.73 -4.14 6.19
N ALA A 72 -1.32 -4.17 5.00
CA ALA A 72 -1.61 -5.40 4.30
C ALA A 72 -0.31 -6.19 4.01
N VAL A 73 0.74 -5.51 3.52
CA VAL A 73 2.05 -6.12 3.29
C VAL A 73 2.67 -6.62 4.60
N GLN A 74 2.67 -5.81 5.66
CA GLN A 74 3.15 -6.25 6.97
C GLN A 74 2.38 -7.47 7.50
N ALA A 75 1.06 -7.50 7.34
CA ALA A 75 0.24 -8.62 7.75
C ALA A 75 0.57 -9.88 6.95
N ILE A 76 0.68 -9.80 5.63
CA ILE A 76 1.04 -10.93 4.75
C ILE A 76 2.38 -11.53 5.18
N ILE A 77 3.39 -10.69 5.39
CA ILE A 77 4.71 -11.11 5.86
C ILE A 77 4.61 -11.75 7.24
N SER A 78 3.88 -11.13 8.17
CA SER A 78 3.74 -11.63 9.55
C SER A 78 2.93 -12.91 9.67
N THR A 79 2.07 -13.22 8.71
CA THR A 79 1.25 -14.44 8.73
C THR A 79 2.02 -15.70 8.36
N ASN A 80 3.31 -15.59 8.01
CA ASN A 80 4.13 -16.72 7.58
C ASN A 80 3.33 -17.59 6.60
N ILE A 81 2.93 -17.02 5.45
CA ILE A 81 2.44 -17.83 4.34
C ILE A 81 3.67 -18.63 3.86
N ASP A 82 3.98 -19.67 4.63
CA ASP A 82 5.22 -20.43 4.61
C ASP A 82 5.15 -21.35 3.39
N GLU A 83 5.81 -20.92 2.32
CA GLU A 83 6.20 -21.83 1.23
C GLU A 83 7.52 -22.57 1.56
N GLU A 84 7.98 -22.49 2.82
CA GLU A 84 9.11 -23.28 3.30
C GLU A 84 8.77 -24.77 3.33
N VAL A 85 9.76 -25.59 3.02
CA VAL A 85 9.61 -27.04 3.11
C VAL A 85 9.57 -27.43 4.59
N LEU A 86 8.45 -28.00 5.04
CA LEU A 86 8.22 -28.30 6.46
C LEU A 86 8.95 -29.57 6.94
N GLU A 87 9.26 -30.49 6.04
CA GLU A 87 9.89 -31.78 6.33
C GLU A 87 10.95 -32.15 5.29
N ASP A 88 11.99 -32.86 5.73
CA ASP A 88 12.97 -33.44 4.79
C ASP A 88 12.33 -34.54 3.95
N CYS A 89 12.98 -34.86 2.82
CA CYS A 89 12.57 -36.03 2.04
C CYS A 89 12.65 -37.31 2.87
N PRO A 90 11.67 -38.22 2.73
CA PRO A 90 11.65 -39.45 3.50
C PRO A 90 12.82 -40.36 3.13
N GLY A 91 13.34 -41.09 4.12
CA GLY A 91 14.42 -42.07 3.95
C GLY A 91 15.82 -41.49 4.15
N ASP A 92 16.84 -42.23 3.70
CA ASP A 92 18.24 -41.80 3.80
C ASP A 92 18.59 -40.80 2.69
N LEU A 93 18.76 -39.54 3.05
CA LEU A 93 19.08 -38.46 2.12
C LEU A 93 20.39 -38.71 1.35
N ASN A 94 21.40 -39.32 1.97
CA ASN A 94 22.67 -39.60 1.31
C ASN A 94 22.52 -40.68 0.24
N PHE A 95 21.72 -41.71 0.52
CA PHE A 95 21.41 -42.77 -0.43
C PHE A 95 20.67 -42.23 -1.66
N TRP A 96 19.74 -41.28 -1.46
CA TRP A 96 18.95 -40.67 -2.52
C TRP A 96 19.56 -39.40 -3.12
N TYR A 97 20.78 -39.02 -2.72
CA TYR A 97 21.47 -37.81 -3.15
C TYR A 97 20.66 -36.51 -2.96
N ARG A 98 19.90 -36.42 -1.86
CA ARG A 98 19.15 -35.22 -1.48
C ARG A 98 19.93 -34.40 -0.46
N HIS A 99 19.85 -33.07 -0.59
CA HIS A 99 20.29 -32.17 0.46
C HIS A 99 19.18 -32.02 1.52
N ILE A 100 19.55 -31.63 2.74
CA ILE A 100 18.57 -31.25 3.77
C ILE A 100 17.70 -30.11 3.22
N SER A 101 16.39 -30.24 3.38
CA SER A 101 15.39 -29.34 2.79
C SER A 101 14.47 -28.73 3.83
N LYS A 102 14.33 -29.32 5.03
CA LYS A 102 13.50 -28.74 6.09
C LYS A 102 13.93 -27.31 6.44
N GLY A 103 13.00 -26.37 6.34
CA GLY A 103 13.21 -24.93 6.56
C GLY A 103 13.89 -24.21 5.40
N ALA A 104 14.07 -24.86 4.25
CA ALA A 104 14.55 -24.24 3.01
C ALA A 104 13.37 -23.78 2.14
N TRP A 105 13.63 -22.80 1.26
CA TRP A 105 12.67 -22.38 0.24
C TRP A 105 13.03 -23.02 -1.11
N PRO A 106 12.07 -23.70 -1.76
CA PRO A 106 12.19 -24.13 -3.14
C PRO A 106 11.94 -22.97 -4.09
N PHE A 107 12.22 -23.16 -5.38
CA PHE A 107 11.98 -22.13 -6.40
C PHE A 107 10.49 -21.81 -6.62
N SER A 108 9.59 -22.76 -6.32
CA SER A 108 8.17 -22.68 -6.68
C SER A 108 7.25 -22.79 -5.47
N THR A 109 6.96 -23.99 -4.97
CA THR A 109 6.01 -24.23 -3.88
C THR A 109 6.61 -25.17 -2.84
N ALA A 110 6.13 -25.13 -1.60
CA ALA A 110 6.58 -26.06 -0.54
C ALA A 110 6.54 -27.54 -0.99
N ASP A 111 5.48 -27.94 -1.71
CA ASP A 111 5.32 -29.30 -2.27
C ASP A 111 6.41 -29.70 -3.27
N HIS A 112 7.06 -28.74 -3.93
CA HIS A 112 8.20 -29.03 -4.81
C HIS A 112 9.37 -29.63 -4.02
N GLY A 113 9.57 -29.22 -2.76
CA GLY A 113 10.48 -29.88 -1.82
C GLY A 113 11.98 -29.83 -2.17
N TRP A 114 12.38 -29.13 -3.23
CA TRP A 114 13.78 -29.01 -3.67
C TRP A 114 14.41 -27.73 -3.14
N PRO A 115 15.35 -27.81 -2.18
CA PRO A 115 15.94 -26.62 -1.58
C PRO A 115 16.82 -25.90 -2.60
N ILE A 116 16.61 -24.58 -2.75
CA ILE A 116 17.45 -23.72 -3.60
C ILE A 116 18.11 -22.66 -2.71
N SER A 117 19.42 -22.49 -2.85
CA SER A 117 20.22 -21.68 -1.92
C SER A 117 19.88 -20.19 -1.96
N ASP A 118 19.63 -19.61 -3.13
CA ASP A 118 19.24 -18.20 -3.27
C ASP A 118 17.79 -17.97 -2.82
N CYS A 119 16.84 -18.85 -3.20
CA CYS A 119 15.46 -18.82 -2.71
C CYS A 119 15.41 -18.93 -1.18
N THR A 120 16.22 -19.81 -0.59
CA THR A 120 16.31 -19.94 0.87
C THR A 120 16.88 -18.69 1.52
N ALA A 121 17.89 -18.07 0.91
CA ALA A 121 18.43 -16.80 1.41
C ALA A 121 17.39 -15.67 1.34
N ASP A 122 16.61 -15.59 0.26
CA ASP A 122 15.58 -14.57 0.09
C ASP A 122 14.35 -14.82 0.96
N GLY A 123 13.90 -16.08 1.09
CA GLY A 123 12.85 -16.49 2.03
C GLY A 123 13.22 -16.19 3.48
N LEU A 124 14.49 -16.40 3.86
CA LEU A 124 14.97 -16.06 5.20
C LEU A 124 15.03 -14.55 5.46
N LYS A 125 15.27 -13.71 4.45
CA LYS A 125 15.27 -12.24 4.62
C LYS A 125 13.89 -11.69 4.97
N VAL A 126 12.84 -12.41 4.60
CA VAL A 126 11.45 -11.99 4.79
C VAL A 126 10.76 -12.71 5.96
N LYS A 127 11.48 -13.59 6.67
CA LYS A 127 11.06 -14.23 7.93
C LYS A 127 11.51 -13.41 9.13
#